data_AF-A0A225VAX7-F1
#
_entry.id   AF-A0A225VAX7-F1
#
_cell.length_a   1.000
_cell.length_b   1.000
_cell.length_c   1.000
_cell.angle_alpha   90.00
_cell.angle_beta   90.00
_cell.angle_gamma   90.00
#
_symmetry.space_group_name_H-M   'P 1'
#
loop_
_entity.id
_entity.type
_entity.pdbx_description
1 polymer ?
#
loop_
_entity_poly.entity_id
_entity_poly.type
_entity_poly.pdbx_seq_one_letter_code
_entity_poly.pdbx_strand_id
1 'polypeptide(L)'
;KSVKTNIGRAKGARHPTDLAIRDFQSLSEDELLIIEVCDRDVTSTFRIFGIKMKFSDKIQTLGFPEYEPYKHETKYLKDRWSMETWDEFLGIVRVKNAWEPKVLDFVLPWVQMFENRSKEFYFRHVHDLSKGVLRGIKEYLESMEEHAEGWWYILHWFTISMEDDRAKELHLWCRKCQETLVRNFLILVQRLEKIDKFPKTIWYEPGLWILPNTICYWIFKDPSVNFRTVSGVADLRAELLELDEREPARTLWADAASETARLEHVPEAFVSKRLLPKIERARNLLPIPGPPSTSKPRTTKELYQLRLAQDAASAGSNSD
;
A
#
# COMPACT_ATOMS: atom_id res chain seq x y z
N LYS A 1 17.60 -4.04 -49.48
CA LYS A 1 16.31 -4.66 -49.08
C LYS A 1 15.85 -3.95 -47.81
N SER A 2 14.85 -3.08 -47.93
CA SER A 2 14.44 -2.16 -46.88
C SER A 2 13.69 -2.88 -45.75
N VAL A 3 14.11 -2.59 -44.52
CA VAL A 3 13.51 -3.00 -43.25
C VAL A 3 12.20 -2.22 -43.07
N LYS A 4 11.06 -2.94 -43.02
CA LYS A 4 9.78 -2.34 -42.61
C LYS A 4 9.68 -2.35 -41.09
N THR A 5 9.99 -1.22 -40.48
CA THR A 5 9.50 -0.83 -39.16
C THR A 5 7.98 -0.63 -39.26
N ASN A 6 7.20 -1.54 -38.67
CA ASN A 6 5.76 -1.33 -38.48
C ASN A 6 5.54 -0.31 -37.35
N ILE A 7 5.62 0.96 -37.69
CA ILE A 7 5.07 2.05 -36.89
C ILE A 7 3.57 2.08 -37.17
N GLY A 8 2.76 1.94 -36.12
CA GLY A 8 1.33 2.23 -36.15
C GLY A 8 0.44 1.09 -36.65
N ARG A 9 0.31 0.01 -35.87
CA ARG A 9 -0.95 -0.74 -35.88
C ARG A 9 -1.93 0.06 -35.04
N ALA A 10 -3.03 0.52 -35.63
CA ALA A 10 -4.12 1.15 -34.89
C ALA A 10 -4.48 0.23 -33.71
N LYS A 11 -4.33 0.73 -32.47
CA LYS A 11 -4.88 0.06 -31.30
C LYS A 11 -6.38 -0.11 -31.58
N GLY A 12 -6.86 -1.36 -31.61
CA GLY A 12 -8.30 -1.61 -31.68
C GLY A 12 -9.01 -0.85 -30.55
N ALA A 13 -10.30 -0.56 -30.73
CA ALA A 13 -11.09 -0.02 -29.63
C ALA A 13 -11.02 -1.02 -28.46
N ARG A 14 -10.71 -0.54 -27.25
CA ARG A 14 -10.78 -1.38 -26.05
C ARG A 14 -12.25 -1.63 -25.70
N HIS A 15 -12.56 -2.81 -25.18
CA HIS A 15 -13.93 -3.21 -24.88
C HIS A 15 -14.13 -3.54 -23.40
N PRO A 16 -15.31 -3.28 -22.81
CA PRO A 16 -15.62 -3.71 -21.46
C PRO A 16 -15.76 -5.24 -21.40
N THR A 17 -15.48 -5.85 -20.25
CA THR A 17 -15.83 -7.26 -20.01
C THR A 17 -17.34 -7.42 -19.90
N ASP A 18 -17.85 -8.63 -20.11
CA ASP A 18 -19.29 -8.94 -20.00
C ASP A 18 -19.83 -8.57 -18.61
N LEU A 19 -19.04 -8.84 -17.57
CA LEU A 19 -19.39 -8.52 -16.20
C LEU A 19 -19.40 -7.00 -15.93
N ALA A 20 -18.50 -6.24 -16.57
CA ALA A 20 -18.47 -4.78 -16.45
C ALA A 20 -19.61 -4.07 -17.21
N ILE A 21 -20.26 -4.72 -18.18
CA ILE A 21 -21.44 -4.15 -18.86
C ILE A 21 -22.66 -4.15 -17.94
N ARG A 22 -22.79 -5.17 -17.09
CA ARG A 22 -23.94 -5.34 -16.20
C ARG A 22 -24.01 -4.26 -15.12
N ASP A 23 -25.21 -3.96 -14.68
CA ASP A 23 -25.44 -3.08 -13.53
C ASP A 23 -25.07 -3.80 -12.23
N PHE A 24 -24.54 -3.05 -11.26
CA PHE A 24 -24.14 -3.59 -9.96
C PHE A 24 -25.27 -4.35 -9.26
N GLN A 25 -26.50 -3.82 -9.29
CA GLN A 25 -27.69 -4.44 -8.68
C GLN A 25 -28.08 -5.77 -9.32
N SER A 26 -27.61 -6.05 -10.52
CA SER A 26 -27.90 -7.31 -11.23
C SER A 26 -26.88 -8.41 -10.95
N LEU A 27 -25.81 -8.12 -10.19
CA LEU A 27 -24.78 -9.09 -9.87
C LEU A 27 -25.28 -10.06 -8.79
N SER A 28 -25.00 -11.34 -8.99
CA SER A 28 -25.21 -12.39 -7.97
C SER A 28 -24.14 -12.33 -6.89
N GLU A 29 -24.37 -13.02 -5.77
CA GLU A 29 -23.41 -13.11 -4.66
C GLU A 29 -22.05 -13.67 -5.13
N ASP A 30 -22.05 -14.72 -5.95
CA ASP A 30 -20.81 -15.28 -6.51
C ASP A 30 -20.06 -14.26 -7.39
N GLU A 31 -20.80 -13.46 -8.17
CA GLU A 31 -20.23 -12.42 -9.03
C GLU A 31 -19.64 -11.24 -8.24
N LEU A 32 -20.16 -10.97 -7.03
CA LEU A 32 -19.59 -9.97 -6.12
C LEU A 32 -18.25 -10.43 -5.52
N LEU A 33 -17.89 -11.70 -5.63
CA LEU A 33 -16.59 -12.24 -5.20
C LEU A 33 -15.55 -12.33 -6.33
N ILE A 34 -15.96 -12.13 -7.59
CA ILE A 34 -15.06 -12.24 -8.74
C ILE A 34 -14.01 -11.11 -8.76
N ILE A 35 -12.77 -11.50 -9.08
CA ILE A 35 -11.68 -10.59 -9.43
C ILE A 35 -11.28 -10.90 -10.88
N GLU A 36 -11.60 -9.99 -11.80
CA GLU A 36 -11.19 -10.15 -13.19
C GLU A 36 -9.72 -9.78 -13.39
N VAL A 37 -8.98 -10.68 -14.06
CA VAL A 37 -7.60 -10.41 -14.53
C VAL A 37 -7.68 -10.10 -16.03
N CYS A 38 -7.33 -8.87 -16.41
CA CYS A 38 -7.55 -8.37 -17.77
C CYS A 38 -6.27 -7.82 -18.41
N ASP A 39 -6.22 -7.85 -19.74
CA ASP A 39 -5.16 -7.22 -20.53
C ASP A 39 -5.52 -5.76 -20.82
N ARG A 40 -4.64 -4.83 -20.43
CA ARG A 40 -4.81 -3.38 -20.66
C ARG A 40 -4.94 -3.00 -22.13
N ASP A 41 -4.31 -3.74 -23.05
CA ASP A 41 -4.36 -3.43 -24.46
C ASP A 41 -5.68 -3.83 -25.12
N VAL A 42 -6.48 -4.67 -24.47
CA VAL A 42 -7.76 -5.18 -24.98
C VAL A 42 -8.96 -4.64 -24.18
N THR A 43 -8.83 -4.55 -22.84
CA THR A 43 -9.96 -4.28 -21.94
C THR A 43 -10.04 -2.81 -21.54
N SER A 44 -11.22 -2.20 -21.63
CA SER A 44 -11.46 -0.82 -21.17
C SER A 44 -11.91 -0.77 -19.71
N THR A 45 -12.85 -1.63 -19.32
CA THR A 45 -13.36 -1.75 -17.95
C THR A 45 -13.62 -3.20 -17.59
N PHE A 46 -13.46 -3.54 -16.32
CA PHE A 46 -13.61 -4.87 -15.74
C PHE A 46 -14.14 -4.73 -14.30
N ARG A 47 -14.30 -5.81 -13.54
CA ARG A 47 -14.75 -5.79 -12.15
C ARG A 47 -13.77 -6.44 -11.19
N ILE A 48 -13.64 -5.86 -10.01
CA ILE A 48 -12.99 -6.46 -8.83
C ILE A 48 -13.99 -6.40 -7.68
N PHE A 49 -14.33 -7.55 -7.12
CA PHE A 49 -15.37 -7.72 -6.10
C PHE A 49 -16.67 -7.02 -6.46
N GLY A 50 -17.12 -7.20 -7.70
CA GLY A 50 -18.31 -6.54 -8.21
C GLY A 50 -18.19 -5.03 -8.39
N ILE A 51 -17.06 -4.37 -8.13
CA ILE A 51 -16.84 -2.94 -8.41
C ILE A 51 -16.21 -2.78 -9.79
N LYS A 52 -16.80 -1.93 -10.63
CA LYS A 52 -16.29 -1.60 -11.96
C LYS A 52 -15.01 -0.78 -11.83
N MET A 53 -13.97 -1.30 -12.45
CA MET A 53 -12.62 -0.77 -12.51
C MET A 53 -12.28 -0.34 -13.92
N LYS A 54 -11.27 0.52 -14.03
CA LYS A 54 -10.58 0.83 -15.29
C LYS A 54 -9.07 0.84 -15.04
N PHE A 55 -8.30 0.64 -16.09
CA PHE A 55 -6.87 0.91 -16.03
C PHE A 55 -6.60 2.40 -15.84
N SER A 56 -5.58 2.72 -15.04
CA SER A 56 -5.12 4.09 -14.83
C SER A 56 -4.63 4.69 -16.15
N ASP A 57 -4.91 5.98 -16.38
CA ASP A 57 -4.39 6.72 -17.53
C ASP A 57 -2.89 7.05 -17.37
N LYS A 58 -2.38 6.96 -16.14
CA LYS A 58 -0.97 7.15 -15.83
C LYS A 58 -0.21 5.82 -15.96
N ILE A 59 1.05 5.90 -16.36
CA ILE A 59 1.95 4.73 -16.33
C ILE A 59 2.26 4.47 -14.86
N GLN A 60 1.91 3.28 -14.37
CA GLN A 60 2.18 2.88 -13.00
C GLN A 60 3.66 2.47 -12.84
N THR A 61 4.21 2.62 -11.63
CA THR A 61 5.52 2.07 -11.29
C THR A 61 5.44 0.55 -11.40
N LEU A 62 6.43 -0.09 -12.06
CA LEU A 62 6.42 -1.52 -12.36
C LEU A 62 6.13 -2.37 -11.11
N GLY A 63 5.25 -3.36 -11.28
CA GLY A 63 4.81 -4.27 -10.22
C GLY A 63 3.56 -3.81 -9.49
N PHE A 64 3.37 -2.50 -9.29
CA PHE A 64 2.18 -2.00 -8.60
C PHE A 64 0.92 -2.13 -9.47
N PRO A 65 -0.25 -2.34 -8.85
CA PRO A 65 -1.52 -2.43 -9.56
C PRO A 65 -1.84 -1.12 -10.27
N GLU A 66 -2.29 -1.23 -11.52
CA GLU A 66 -2.51 -0.10 -12.43
C GLU A 66 -3.97 0.13 -12.75
N TYR A 67 -4.85 -0.03 -11.77
CA TYR A 67 -6.29 0.17 -11.92
C TYR A 67 -6.87 1.08 -10.86
N GLU A 68 -8.01 1.69 -11.19
CA GLU A 68 -8.77 2.55 -10.29
C GLU A 68 -10.28 2.33 -10.44
N PRO A 69 -11.08 2.57 -9.38
CA PRO A 69 -12.52 2.47 -9.46
C PRO A 69 -13.13 3.45 -10.45
N TYR A 70 -14.20 3.01 -11.12
CA TYR A 70 -14.99 3.88 -11.95
C TYR A 70 -15.78 4.87 -11.08
N LYS A 71 -15.69 6.17 -11.37
CA LYS A 71 -16.22 7.25 -10.52
C LYS A 71 -17.71 7.09 -10.14
N HIS A 72 -18.52 6.53 -11.03
CA HIS A 72 -19.96 6.34 -10.78
C HIS A 72 -20.26 5.18 -9.81
N GLU A 73 -19.30 4.29 -9.56
CA GLU A 73 -19.44 3.17 -8.63
C GLU A 73 -18.83 3.44 -7.25
N THR A 74 -18.28 4.63 -7.01
CA THR A 74 -17.72 5.02 -5.69
C THR A 74 -18.75 4.94 -4.56
N LYS A 75 -20.04 5.07 -4.85
CA LYS A 75 -21.11 4.87 -3.85
C LYS A 75 -21.07 3.45 -3.25
N TYR A 76 -20.92 2.42 -4.08
CA TYR A 76 -20.85 1.04 -3.60
C TYR A 76 -19.60 0.81 -2.76
N LEU A 77 -18.49 1.46 -3.08
CA LEU A 77 -17.29 1.40 -2.22
C LEU A 77 -17.51 2.03 -0.85
N LYS A 78 -18.26 3.14 -0.77
CA LYS A 78 -18.62 3.77 0.51
C LYS A 78 -19.54 2.88 1.34
N ASP A 79 -20.45 2.16 0.70
CA ASP A 79 -21.38 1.24 1.38
C ASP A 79 -20.65 0.05 2.05
N ARG A 80 -19.43 -0.27 1.61
CA ARG A 80 -18.58 -1.32 2.21
C ARG A 80 -17.74 -0.84 3.39
N TRP A 81 -17.68 0.48 3.60
CA TRP A 81 -16.89 1.08 4.66
C TRP A 81 -17.67 1.11 5.97
N SER A 82 -17.01 0.73 7.07
CA SER A 82 -17.51 0.95 8.43
C SER A 82 -16.36 1.31 9.37
N MET A 83 -16.59 2.30 10.22
CA MET A 83 -15.65 2.71 11.25
C MET A 83 -15.43 1.60 12.29
N GLU A 84 -16.45 0.79 12.57
CA GLU A 84 -16.36 -0.34 13.51
C GLU A 84 -15.42 -1.42 12.98
N THR A 85 -15.57 -1.79 11.71
CA THR A 85 -14.67 -2.73 11.02
C THR A 85 -13.23 -2.21 10.99
N TRP A 86 -13.04 -0.91 10.77
CA TRP A 86 -11.71 -0.29 10.79
C TRP A 86 -11.07 -0.30 12.19
N ASP A 87 -11.85 0.00 13.23
CA ASP A 87 -11.37 -0.09 14.61
C ASP A 87 -10.97 -1.53 14.97
N GLU A 88 -11.76 -2.53 14.58
CA GLU A 88 -11.43 -3.96 14.76
C GLU A 88 -10.14 -4.34 14.01
N PHE A 89 -10.00 -3.88 12.76
CA PHE A 89 -8.81 -4.06 11.93
C PHE A 89 -7.54 -3.47 12.58
N LEU A 90 -7.68 -2.35 13.28
CA LEU A 90 -6.59 -1.73 14.04
C LEU A 90 -6.41 -2.32 15.44
N GLY A 91 -7.28 -3.25 15.86
CA GLY A 91 -7.20 -3.86 17.19
C GLY A 91 -7.78 -3.02 18.32
N ILE A 92 -8.59 -2.02 17.99
CA ILE A 92 -9.26 -1.15 18.95
C ILE A 92 -10.65 -1.73 19.23
N VAL A 93 -10.80 -2.44 20.35
CA VAL A 93 -12.10 -2.97 20.75
C VAL A 93 -12.76 -2.00 21.73
N ARG A 94 -13.85 -1.36 21.29
CA ARG A 94 -14.76 -0.65 22.18
C ARG A 94 -15.67 -1.67 22.85
N VAL A 95 -15.37 -2.05 24.10
CA VAL A 95 -16.27 -2.87 24.89
C VAL A 95 -17.45 -1.99 25.31
N LYS A 96 -18.67 -2.32 24.87
CA LYS A 96 -19.90 -1.50 25.08
C LYS A 96 -20.20 -1.11 26.54
N ASN A 97 -19.56 -1.75 27.52
CA ASN A 97 -19.76 -1.50 28.96
C ASN A 97 -18.46 -1.13 29.71
N ALA A 98 -17.39 -0.76 28.98
CA ALA A 98 -16.16 -0.26 29.58
C ALA A 98 -16.01 1.23 29.24
N TRP A 99 -15.71 2.04 30.25
CA TRP A 99 -15.42 3.48 30.08
C TRP A 99 -14.13 3.74 29.30
N GLU A 100 -13.35 2.69 29.04
CA GLU A 100 -12.08 2.76 28.32
C GLU A 100 -12.05 1.77 27.15
N PRO A 101 -11.67 2.23 25.94
CA PRO A 101 -11.37 1.34 24.82
C PRO A 101 -10.23 0.38 25.19
N LYS A 102 -10.40 -0.92 24.96
CA LYS A 102 -9.30 -1.89 25.10
C LYS A 102 -8.62 -2.04 23.75
N VAL A 103 -7.33 -1.67 23.70
CA VAL A 103 -6.48 -1.97 22.55
C VAL A 103 -5.95 -3.39 22.75
N LEU A 104 -6.32 -4.30 21.85
CA LEU A 104 -5.70 -5.62 21.76
C LEU A 104 -4.25 -5.46 21.27
N ASP A 105 -3.37 -6.38 21.65
CA ASP A 105 -1.93 -6.37 21.30
C ASP A 105 -1.68 -6.69 19.81
N PHE A 106 -2.30 -5.93 18.92
CA PHE A 106 -2.04 -6.00 17.49
C PHE A 106 -0.97 -4.99 17.10
N VAL A 107 -0.06 -5.47 16.26
CA VAL A 107 0.90 -4.60 15.56
C VAL A 107 0.15 -3.89 14.43
N LEU A 108 0.37 -2.59 14.31
CA LEU A 108 -0.25 -1.80 13.25
C LEU A 108 0.27 -2.26 11.88
N PRO A 109 -0.57 -2.30 10.83
CA PRO A 109 -0.18 -2.83 9.52
C PRO A 109 1.06 -2.17 8.93
N TRP A 110 1.20 -0.85 9.03
CA TRP A 110 2.37 -0.13 8.54
C TRP A 110 3.64 -0.38 9.36
N VAL A 111 3.52 -0.63 10.66
CA VAL A 111 4.67 -1.00 11.51
C VAL A 111 5.16 -2.38 11.10
N GLN A 112 4.23 -3.35 10.99
CA GLN A 112 4.54 -4.70 10.53
C GLN A 112 5.16 -4.68 9.11
N MET A 113 4.58 -3.89 8.20
CA MET A 113 5.09 -3.69 6.84
C MET A 113 6.53 -3.16 6.84
N PHE A 114 6.86 -2.18 7.68
CA PHE A 114 8.23 -1.68 7.76
C PHE A 114 9.18 -2.69 8.43
N GLU A 115 8.76 -3.39 9.48
CA GLU A 115 9.61 -4.33 10.22
C GLU A 115 10.00 -5.57 9.41
N ASN A 116 9.06 -6.07 8.60
CA ASN A 116 9.23 -7.27 7.79
C ASN A 116 10.01 -7.02 6.49
N ARG A 117 10.31 -5.75 6.16
CA ARG A 117 11.00 -5.36 4.92
C ARG A 117 12.32 -6.07 4.75
N SER A 118 12.80 -6.14 3.50
CA SER A 118 14.17 -6.63 3.26
C SER A 118 15.19 -5.72 3.96
N LYS A 119 16.08 -6.34 4.73
CA LYS A 119 17.18 -5.67 5.44
C LYS A 119 18.53 -5.91 4.75
N GLU A 120 18.52 -6.57 3.61
CA GLU A 120 19.70 -7.02 2.87
C GLU A 120 19.78 -6.32 1.52
N PHE A 121 21.00 -6.06 1.07
CA PHE A 121 21.27 -5.78 -0.34
C PHE A 121 21.30 -7.09 -1.13
N TYR A 122 20.56 -7.14 -2.23
CA TYR A 122 20.46 -8.27 -3.13
C TYR A 122 21.45 -8.19 -4.29
N PHE A 123 21.77 -6.99 -4.76
CA PHE A 123 22.52 -6.82 -6.02
C PHE A 123 23.82 -6.03 -5.89
N ARG A 124 24.01 -5.35 -4.76
CA ARG A 124 25.16 -4.48 -4.50
C ARG A 124 25.89 -4.93 -3.25
N HIS A 125 27.21 -4.97 -3.27
CA HIS A 125 27.97 -5.08 -2.04
C HIS A 125 28.07 -3.72 -1.35
N VAL A 126 27.90 -3.71 -0.02
CA VAL A 126 28.05 -2.50 0.80
C VAL A 126 29.43 -1.86 0.62
N HIS A 127 30.48 -2.66 0.45
CA HIS A 127 31.84 -2.15 0.28
C HIS A 127 32.08 -1.43 -1.06
N ASP A 128 31.22 -1.64 -2.06
CA ASP A 128 31.28 -0.93 -3.35
C ASP A 128 30.63 0.46 -3.29
N LEU A 129 29.90 0.77 -2.21
CA LEU A 129 29.18 2.02 -2.05
C LEU A 129 30.04 3.05 -1.30
N SER A 130 30.01 4.30 -1.78
CA SER A 130 30.70 5.38 -1.09
C SER A 130 30.05 5.66 0.27
N LYS A 131 30.83 6.17 1.23
CA LYS A 131 30.30 6.60 2.53
C LYS A 131 29.15 7.61 2.40
N GLY A 132 29.20 8.46 1.38
CA GLY A 132 28.13 9.42 1.06
C GLY A 132 26.84 8.72 0.66
N VAL A 133 26.93 7.74 -0.25
CA VAL A 133 25.77 6.94 -0.69
C VAL A 133 25.18 6.15 0.48
N LEU A 134 26.01 5.48 1.29
CA LEU A 134 25.54 4.73 2.47
C LEU A 134 24.83 5.63 3.48
N ARG A 135 25.35 6.84 3.72
CA ARG A 135 24.67 7.83 4.59
C ARG A 135 23.33 8.27 3.99
N GLY A 136 23.28 8.53 2.68
CA GLY A 136 22.04 8.89 2.01
C GLY A 136 20.99 7.77 2.05
N ILE A 137 21.40 6.51 1.92
CA ILE A 137 20.51 5.35 2.09
C ILE A 137 19.99 5.25 3.53
N LYS A 138 20.85 5.52 4.53
CA LYS A 138 20.43 5.56 5.93
C LYS A 138 19.34 6.61 6.16
N GLU A 139 19.55 7.85 5.67
CA GLU A 139 18.54 8.92 5.72
C GLU A 139 17.24 8.51 4.99
N TYR A 140 17.37 7.78 3.88
CA TYR A 140 16.22 7.26 3.14
C TYR A 140 15.40 6.25 3.96
N LEU A 141 16.08 5.29 4.60
CA LEU A 141 15.45 4.26 5.43
C LEU A 141 14.83 4.85 6.70
N GLU A 142 15.46 5.85 7.31
CA GLU A 142 14.88 6.61 8.43
C GLU A 142 13.58 7.31 8.01
N SER A 143 13.54 7.92 6.82
CA SER A 143 12.31 8.53 6.31
C SER A 143 11.24 7.48 5.95
N MET A 144 11.64 6.29 5.49
CA MET A 144 10.70 5.18 5.25
C MET A 144 10.02 4.75 6.54
N GLU A 145 10.77 4.66 7.64
CA GLU A 145 10.24 4.36 8.97
C GLU A 145 9.28 5.45 9.45
N GLU A 146 9.72 6.70 9.39
CA GLU A 146 8.94 7.87 9.84
C GLU A 146 7.61 8.01 9.08
N HIS A 147 7.58 7.63 7.80
CA HIS A 147 6.43 7.76 6.94
C HIS A 147 5.80 6.40 6.56
N ALA A 148 6.05 5.34 7.33
CA ALA A 148 5.52 4.01 7.05
C ALA A 148 3.99 3.98 6.93
N GLU A 149 3.28 4.78 7.74
CA GLU A 149 1.83 4.91 7.65
C GLU A 149 1.38 5.53 6.31
N GLY A 150 2.06 6.56 5.84
CA GLY A 150 1.80 7.14 4.51
C GLY A 150 2.08 6.15 3.38
N TRP A 151 3.16 5.37 3.52
CA TRP A 151 3.48 4.29 2.58
C TRP A 151 2.36 3.24 2.54
N TRP A 152 1.84 2.86 3.71
CA TRP A 152 0.79 1.86 3.75
C TRP A 152 -0.49 2.40 3.09
N TYR A 153 -0.89 3.65 3.34
CA TYR A 153 -2.07 4.24 2.69
C TYR A 153 -1.91 4.43 1.17
N ILE A 154 -0.72 4.80 0.66
CA ILE A 154 -0.54 4.92 -0.80
C ILE A 154 -0.60 3.55 -1.48
N LEU A 155 -0.25 2.48 -0.76
CA LEU A 155 -0.23 1.10 -1.22
C LEU A 155 -1.53 0.33 -0.95
N HIS A 156 -2.42 0.83 -0.07
CA HIS A 156 -3.67 0.16 0.35
C HIS A 156 -4.82 1.16 0.45
N TRP A 157 -5.02 1.97 -0.59
CA TRP A 157 -5.99 3.05 -0.56
C TRP A 157 -7.43 2.52 -0.62
N PHE A 158 -8.23 2.75 0.42
CA PHE A 158 -9.65 2.40 0.47
C PHE A 158 -10.56 3.64 0.44
N THR A 159 -11.82 3.44 0.10
CA THR A 159 -12.81 4.53 0.04
C THR A 159 -13.55 4.63 1.37
N ILE A 160 -13.51 5.81 1.99
CA ILE A 160 -14.21 6.09 3.25
C ILE A 160 -15.54 6.78 2.94
N SER A 161 -16.63 6.32 3.56
CA SER A 161 -17.87 7.09 3.61
C SER A 161 -17.69 8.28 4.57
N MET A 162 -17.79 9.51 4.04
CA MET A 162 -17.58 10.75 4.81
C MET A 162 -18.88 11.29 5.42
N GLU A 163 -19.85 10.42 5.68
CA GLU A 163 -21.15 10.79 6.26
C GLU A 163 -21.05 11.10 7.76
N ASP A 164 -20.05 10.51 8.42
CA ASP A 164 -19.73 10.71 9.83
C ASP A 164 -18.45 11.58 9.99
N ASP A 165 -18.42 12.44 11.00
CA ASP A 165 -17.33 13.39 11.22
C ASP A 165 -16.01 12.69 11.51
N ARG A 166 -16.03 11.59 12.27
CA ARG A 166 -14.83 10.81 12.58
C ARG A 166 -14.29 10.11 11.32
N ALA A 167 -15.17 9.61 10.45
CA ALA A 167 -14.78 9.06 9.15
C ALA A 167 -14.17 10.14 8.23
N LYS A 168 -14.73 11.35 8.23
CA LYS A 168 -14.18 12.49 7.51
C LYS A 168 -12.79 12.87 8.03
N GLU A 169 -12.59 12.91 9.34
CA GLU A 169 -11.28 13.17 9.94
C GLU A 169 -10.24 12.11 9.57
N LEU A 170 -10.61 10.83 9.61
CA LEU A 170 -9.75 9.74 9.17
C LEU A 170 -9.35 9.92 7.71
N HIS A 171 -10.31 10.22 6.83
CA HIS A 171 -10.02 10.48 5.42
C HIS A 171 -9.00 11.62 5.24
N LEU A 172 -9.19 12.74 5.94
CA LEU A 172 -8.26 13.87 5.89
C LEU A 172 -6.87 13.50 6.43
N TRP A 173 -6.81 12.66 7.47
CA TRP A 173 -5.56 12.14 8.01
C TRP A 173 -4.82 11.26 7.00
N CYS A 174 -5.49 10.27 6.39
CA CYS A 174 -4.90 9.40 5.37
C CYS A 174 -4.35 10.22 4.20
N ARG A 175 -5.13 11.21 3.72
CA ARG A 175 -4.71 12.18 2.69
C ARG A 175 -3.44 12.93 3.11
N LYS A 176 -3.41 13.46 4.32
CA LYS A 176 -2.25 14.21 4.85
C LYS A 176 -1.00 13.34 4.94
N CYS A 177 -1.11 12.10 5.43
CA CYS A 177 0.01 11.16 5.48
C CYS A 177 0.56 10.89 4.07
N GLN A 178 -0.32 10.67 3.09
CA GLN A 178 0.07 10.46 1.70
C GLN A 178 0.77 11.69 1.10
N GLU A 179 0.19 12.88 1.24
CA GLU A 179 0.75 14.13 0.68
C GLU A 179 2.12 14.46 1.30
N THR A 180 2.26 14.24 2.60
CA THR A 180 3.52 14.42 3.33
C THR A 180 4.57 13.44 2.85
N LEU A 181 4.21 12.15 2.71
CA LEU A 181 5.08 11.13 2.15
C LEU A 181 5.59 11.55 0.77
N VAL A 182 4.69 11.80 -0.19
CA VAL A 182 5.06 12.08 -1.58
C VAL A 182 5.97 13.30 -1.66
N ARG A 183 5.65 14.38 -0.93
CA ARG A 183 6.47 15.60 -0.91
C ARG A 183 7.88 15.33 -0.38
N ASN A 184 8.00 14.65 0.76
CA ASN A 184 9.29 14.40 1.40
C ASN A 184 10.13 13.41 0.60
N PHE A 185 9.53 12.32 0.13
CA PHE A 185 10.24 11.28 -0.61
C PHE A 185 10.79 11.74 -1.95
N LEU A 186 10.04 12.54 -2.71
CA LEU A 186 10.55 13.09 -3.98
C LEU A 186 11.80 13.94 -3.76
N ILE A 187 11.84 14.74 -2.70
CA ILE A 187 13.01 15.55 -2.33
C ILE A 187 14.18 14.65 -1.91
N LEU A 188 13.91 13.60 -1.13
CA LEU A 188 14.94 12.66 -0.69
C LEU A 188 15.56 11.89 -1.86
N VAL A 189 14.74 11.36 -2.78
CA VAL A 189 15.22 10.71 -4.01
C VAL A 189 16.10 11.66 -4.81
N GLN A 190 15.65 12.90 -5.05
CA GLN A 190 16.45 13.90 -5.79
C GLN A 190 17.78 14.23 -5.10
N ARG A 191 17.80 14.31 -3.76
CA ARG A 191 19.05 14.55 -3.00
C ARG A 191 19.98 13.35 -3.09
N LEU A 192 19.44 12.15 -2.98
CA LEU A 192 20.19 10.90 -3.01
C LEU A 192 20.83 10.68 -4.39
N GLU A 193 20.10 10.94 -5.47
CA GLU A 193 20.61 10.82 -6.85
C GLU A 193 21.67 11.85 -7.22
N LYS A 194 21.80 12.95 -6.46
CA LYS A 194 22.83 13.98 -6.64
C LYS A 194 24.16 13.65 -5.97
N ILE A 195 24.23 12.58 -5.18
CA ILE A 195 25.48 12.16 -4.54
C ILE A 195 26.45 11.69 -5.64
N ASP A 196 27.71 12.11 -5.55
CA ASP A 196 28.75 11.69 -6.49
C ASP A 196 28.82 10.15 -6.58
N LYS A 197 28.85 9.65 -7.81
CA LYS A 197 28.84 8.22 -8.16
C LYS A 197 27.64 7.42 -7.61
N PHE A 198 26.50 8.07 -7.37
CA PHE A 198 25.28 7.35 -6.98
C PHE A 198 24.85 6.34 -8.06
N PRO A 199 24.75 5.04 -7.73
CA PRO A 199 24.34 4.04 -8.71
C PRO A 199 22.83 3.99 -8.84
N LYS A 200 22.27 4.42 -9.99
CA LYS A 200 20.81 4.35 -10.25
C LYS A 200 20.19 2.96 -10.11
N THR A 201 20.98 1.90 -10.29
CA THR A 201 20.50 0.52 -10.13
C THR A 201 20.23 0.14 -8.68
N ILE A 202 20.49 1.03 -7.71
CA ILE A 202 20.16 0.79 -6.30
C ILE A 202 18.65 0.74 -6.07
N TRP A 203 17.86 1.33 -6.96
CA TRP A 203 16.41 1.27 -6.91
C TRP A 203 15.86 -0.13 -7.22
N TYR A 204 16.68 -1.07 -7.67
CA TYR A 204 16.28 -2.48 -7.75
C TYR A 204 16.42 -3.20 -6.40
N GLU A 205 17.03 -2.59 -5.38
CA GLU A 205 17.24 -3.23 -4.09
C GLU A 205 15.92 -3.37 -3.32
N PRO A 206 15.52 -4.59 -2.90
CA PRO A 206 14.20 -4.85 -2.35
C PRO A 206 13.93 -4.18 -1.00
N GLY A 207 14.96 -3.74 -0.28
CA GLY A 207 14.79 -3.03 0.99
C GLY A 207 14.61 -1.52 0.83
N LEU A 208 14.61 -1.00 -0.40
CA LEU A 208 14.40 0.42 -0.71
C LEU A 208 13.07 0.56 -1.45
N TRP A 209 12.05 1.06 -0.77
CA TRP A 209 10.69 1.17 -1.33
C TRP A 209 10.64 2.23 -2.43
N ILE A 210 9.96 1.96 -3.53
CA ILE A 210 9.78 2.94 -4.62
C ILE A 210 8.34 3.45 -4.59
N LEU A 211 8.16 4.76 -4.76
CA LEU A 211 6.83 5.35 -4.79
C LEU A 211 6.04 4.83 -6.01
N PRO A 212 4.79 4.39 -5.81
CA PRO A 212 3.92 4.16 -6.94
C PRO A 212 3.55 5.51 -7.59
N ASN A 213 3.42 5.53 -8.92
CA ASN A 213 3.01 6.73 -9.66
C ASN A 213 1.54 7.10 -9.38
N THR A 214 0.73 6.11 -9.03
CA THR A 214 -0.67 6.26 -8.60
C THR A 214 -0.97 5.45 -7.36
N ILE A 215 -1.90 5.93 -6.53
CA ILE A 215 -2.41 5.16 -5.38
C ILE A 215 -2.89 3.78 -5.80
N CYS A 216 -2.62 2.79 -4.97
CA CYS A 216 -3.01 1.40 -5.20
C CYS A 216 -4.28 1.12 -4.41
N TYR A 217 -5.41 0.91 -5.10
CA TYR A 217 -6.70 0.77 -4.44
C TYR A 217 -6.88 -0.59 -3.77
N TRP A 218 -7.28 -0.60 -2.51
CA TRP A 218 -7.81 -1.78 -1.82
C TRP A 218 -9.35 -1.74 -1.91
N ILE A 219 -9.91 -2.72 -2.61
CA ILE A 219 -11.35 -2.91 -2.75
C ILE A 219 -11.80 -3.92 -1.71
N PHE A 220 -12.59 -3.48 -0.73
CA PHE A 220 -13.18 -4.39 0.27
C PHE A 220 -14.21 -5.30 -0.39
N LYS A 221 -14.33 -6.54 0.08
CA LYS A 221 -15.40 -7.46 -0.33
C LYS A 221 -16.76 -6.89 0.04
N ASP A 222 -17.79 -7.30 -0.70
CA ASP A 222 -19.14 -6.85 -0.43
C ASP A 222 -19.65 -7.43 0.92
N PRO A 223 -20.20 -6.60 1.83
CA PRO A 223 -20.69 -7.06 3.14
C PRO A 223 -21.76 -8.15 3.06
N SER A 224 -22.50 -8.24 1.95
CA SER A 224 -23.50 -9.29 1.74
C SER A 224 -22.90 -10.69 1.63
N VAL A 225 -21.66 -10.80 1.13
CA VAL A 225 -20.95 -12.07 0.88
C VAL A 225 -19.71 -12.25 1.75
N ASN A 226 -19.45 -11.30 2.65
CA ASN A 226 -18.27 -11.35 3.50
C ASN A 226 -18.47 -12.33 4.67
N PHE A 227 -17.47 -13.17 4.93
CA PHE A 227 -17.48 -14.09 6.07
C PHE A 227 -17.30 -13.25 7.34
N ARG A 228 -18.41 -12.99 8.02
CA ARG A 228 -18.42 -12.28 9.30
C ARG A 228 -17.58 -13.04 10.32
N THR A 229 -16.74 -12.33 11.07
CA THR A 229 -16.01 -12.88 12.22
C THR A 229 -16.98 -13.27 13.35
N VAL A 230 -16.43 -13.79 14.45
CA VAL A 230 -17.19 -14.08 15.68
C VAL A 230 -17.89 -12.82 16.24
N SER A 231 -17.43 -11.61 15.92
CA SER A 231 -18.08 -10.34 16.29
C SER A 231 -19.22 -9.91 15.33
N GLY A 232 -19.40 -10.61 14.20
CA GLY A 232 -20.39 -10.27 13.18
C GLY A 232 -19.91 -9.25 12.13
N VAL A 233 -18.62 -8.92 12.13
CA VAL A 233 -17.99 -7.86 11.31
C VAL A 233 -17.07 -8.48 10.25
N ALA A 234 -16.85 -7.77 9.13
CA ALA A 234 -15.93 -8.20 8.06
C ALA A 234 -14.48 -8.33 8.55
N ASP A 235 -13.78 -9.44 8.22
CA ASP A 235 -12.37 -9.63 8.57
C ASP A 235 -11.44 -8.92 7.57
N LEU A 236 -11.23 -7.62 7.78
CA LEU A 236 -10.31 -6.83 6.96
C LEU A 236 -8.86 -7.30 7.05
N ARG A 237 -8.44 -8.04 8.09
CA ARG A 237 -7.07 -8.57 8.16
C ARG A 237 -6.89 -9.76 7.23
N ALA A 238 -7.87 -10.66 7.19
CA ALA A 238 -7.88 -11.74 6.21
C ALA A 238 -7.91 -11.18 4.78
N GLU A 239 -8.75 -10.18 4.51
CA GLU A 239 -8.78 -9.52 3.19
C GLU A 239 -7.46 -8.82 2.82
N LEU A 240 -6.78 -8.19 3.79
CA LEU A 240 -5.47 -7.59 3.57
C LEU A 240 -4.44 -8.65 3.17
N LEU A 241 -4.42 -9.80 3.88
CA LEU A 241 -3.50 -10.89 3.56
C LEU A 241 -3.76 -11.44 2.14
N GLU A 242 -5.02 -11.69 1.79
CA GLU A 242 -5.38 -12.14 0.44
C GLU A 242 -5.01 -11.11 -0.65
N LEU A 243 -5.18 -9.81 -0.36
CA LEU A 243 -4.77 -8.74 -1.27
C LEU A 243 -3.25 -8.75 -1.47
N ASP A 244 -2.48 -8.84 -0.39
CA ASP A 244 -1.03 -8.82 -0.42
C ASP A 244 -0.45 -10.07 -1.08
N GLU A 245 -1.07 -11.24 -0.89
CA GLU A 245 -0.69 -12.47 -1.61
C GLU A 245 -0.96 -12.37 -3.11
N ARG A 246 -2.08 -11.76 -3.51
CA ARG A 246 -2.47 -11.59 -4.91
C ARG A 246 -1.64 -10.53 -5.62
N GLU A 247 -1.32 -9.43 -4.92
CA GLU A 247 -0.64 -8.26 -5.47
C GLU A 247 0.62 -7.96 -4.67
N PRO A 248 1.59 -8.89 -4.73
CA PRO A 248 2.70 -8.90 -3.80
C PRO A 248 3.55 -7.64 -3.93
N ALA A 249 3.57 -6.93 -5.06
CA ALA A 249 4.29 -5.66 -5.19
C ALA A 249 3.94 -4.61 -4.11
N ARG A 250 2.72 -4.65 -3.53
CA ARG A 250 2.30 -3.79 -2.42
C ARG A 250 3.14 -4.01 -1.16
N THR A 251 3.61 -5.23 -0.92
CA THR A 251 4.29 -5.63 0.31
C THR A 251 5.54 -6.48 0.11
N LEU A 252 5.98 -6.77 -1.11
CA LEU A 252 7.19 -7.54 -1.42
C LEU A 252 8.46 -6.88 -0.94
N TRP A 253 8.41 -5.55 -0.90
CA TRP A 253 9.45 -4.71 -0.32
C TRP A 253 9.41 -4.74 1.21
N ALA A 254 8.31 -5.21 1.78
CA ALA A 254 7.93 -5.22 3.17
C ALA A 254 7.85 -6.61 3.80
N ASP A 255 7.91 -7.72 3.07
CA ASP A 255 7.91 -9.08 3.62
C ASP A 255 9.04 -9.91 3.01
N ALA A 256 9.80 -10.61 3.88
CA ALA A 256 10.90 -11.51 3.55
C ALA A 256 10.46 -12.92 3.06
N ALA A 257 9.16 -13.22 3.03
CA ALA A 257 8.64 -14.56 2.75
C ALA A 257 8.90 -15.15 1.33
N SER A 258 8.78 -14.39 0.23
CA SER A 258 8.94 -14.93 -1.15
C SER A 258 10.02 -14.22 -1.98
N GLU A 259 11.16 -14.89 -2.20
CA GLU A 259 12.27 -14.37 -3.01
C GLU A 259 11.92 -14.22 -4.50
N THR A 260 11.22 -15.20 -5.08
CA THR A 260 10.86 -15.20 -6.51
C THR A 260 10.05 -13.97 -6.87
N ALA A 261 9.05 -13.65 -6.06
CA ALA A 261 8.17 -12.52 -6.30
C ALA A 261 8.92 -11.17 -6.21
N ARG A 262 9.93 -11.04 -5.32
CA ARG A 262 10.77 -9.82 -5.27
C ARG A 262 11.54 -9.58 -6.56
N LEU A 263 11.98 -10.66 -7.20
CA LEU A 263 12.83 -10.60 -8.38
C LEU A 263 12.04 -10.39 -9.67
N GLU A 264 10.74 -10.67 -9.68
CA GLU A 264 9.86 -10.53 -10.85
C GLU A 264 9.79 -9.09 -11.38
N HIS A 265 9.95 -8.09 -10.51
CA HIS A 265 9.94 -6.67 -10.88
C HIS A 265 11.31 -6.13 -11.31
N VAL A 266 12.35 -6.96 -11.25
CA VAL A 266 13.71 -6.59 -11.65
C VAL A 266 14.02 -7.24 -13.00
N PRO A 267 14.64 -6.53 -13.95
CA PRO A 267 14.98 -7.12 -15.25
C PRO A 267 15.77 -8.43 -15.10
N GLU A 268 15.35 -9.50 -15.76
CA GLU A 268 15.97 -10.84 -15.66
C GLU A 268 17.48 -10.80 -15.96
N ALA A 269 17.89 -10.03 -16.97
CA ALA A 269 19.29 -9.83 -17.32
C ALA A 269 20.11 -9.14 -16.21
N PHE A 270 19.46 -8.37 -15.33
CA PHE A 270 20.07 -7.78 -14.15
C PHE A 270 20.16 -8.80 -13.02
N VAL A 271 19.07 -9.52 -12.74
CA VAL A 271 19.00 -10.56 -11.69
C VAL A 271 20.05 -11.64 -11.93
N SER A 272 20.06 -12.25 -13.11
CA SER A 272 20.97 -13.34 -13.49
C SER A 272 22.46 -13.01 -13.36
N LYS A 273 22.84 -11.73 -13.45
CA LYS A 273 24.23 -11.29 -13.43
C LYS A 273 24.70 -10.71 -12.10
N ARG A 274 23.77 -10.27 -11.25
CA ARG A 274 24.10 -9.44 -10.08
C ARG A 274 23.50 -9.92 -8.77
N LEU A 275 22.57 -10.87 -8.80
CA LEU A 275 22.00 -11.41 -7.56
C LEU A 275 23.10 -12.07 -6.73
N LEU A 276 23.28 -11.58 -5.51
CA LEU A 276 24.22 -12.12 -4.55
C LEU A 276 23.69 -13.42 -3.93
N PRO A 277 24.56 -14.41 -3.66
CA PRO A 277 24.19 -15.62 -2.93
C PRO A 277 23.55 -15.32 -1.58
N LYS A 278 22.58 -16.12 -1.14
CA LYS A 278 21.86 -15.94 0.14
C LYS A 278 22.79 -15.72 1.34
N ILE A 279 23.86 -16.51 1.43
CA ILE A 279 24.82 -16.41 2.55
C ILE A 279 25.60 -15.09 2.55
N GLU A 280 25.83 -14.51 1.37
CA GLU A 280 26.46 -13.20 1.24
C GLU A 280 25.48 -12.09 1.60
N ARG A 281 24.23 -12.19 1.11
CA ARG A 281 23.16 -11.23 1.41
C ARG A 281 22.89 -11.10 2.91
N ALA A 282 22.86 -12.23 3.63
CA ALA A 282 22.68 -12.27 5.08
C ALA A 282 23.76 -11.48 5.87
N ARG A 283 24.94 -11.26 5.26
CA ARG A 283 26.04 -10.47 5.84
C ARG A 283 26.14 -9.06 5.24
N ASN A 284 25.38 -8.78 4.19
CA ASN A 284 25.45 -7.58 3.38
C ASN A 284 24.21 -6.71 3.61
N LEU A 285 24.14 -6.16 4.82
CA LEU A 285 22.95 -5.50 5.34
C LEU A 285 22.83 -4.04 4.88
N LEU A 286 21.59 -3.60 4.76
CA LEU A 286 21.24 -2.19 4.63
C LEU A 286 21.66 -1.43 5.89
N PRO A 287 22.04 -0.13 5.78
CA PRO A 287 22.30 0.70 6.94
C PRO A 287 21.13 0.68 7.92
N ILE A 288 21.43 0.48 9.20
CA ILE A 288 20.41 0.51 10.24
C ILE A 288 19.99 1.98 10.45
N PRO A 289 18.69 2.30 10.41
CA PRO A 289 18.19 3.60 10.83
C PRO A 289 18.73 3.96 12.23
N GLY A 290 19.16 5.20 12.42
CA GLY A 290 19.55 5.66 13.76
C GLY A 290 18.35 5.70 14.70
N PRO A 291 18.56 5.79 16.03
CA PRO A 291 17.47 6.17 16.92
C PRO A 291 16.90 7.51 16.42
N PRO A 292 15.55 7.68 16.40
CA PRO A 292 14.93 8.87 15.83
C PRO A 292 15.51 10.13 16.48
N SER A 293 15.92 11.09 15.65
CA SER A 293 16.54 12.35 16.10
C SER A 293 15.53 13.29 16.78
N THR A 294 14.24 12.98 16.64
CA THR A 294 13.13 13.56 17.38
C THR A 294 12.63 12.53 18.40
N SER A 295 12.10 12.98 19.54
CA SER A 295 11.30 12.10 20.41
C SER A 295 10.36 11.31 19.51
N LYS A 296 10.39 9.96 19.59
CA LYS A 296 9.63 9.06 18.71
C LYS A 296 8.33 9.75 18.28
N PRO A 297 8.04 9.88 16.98
CA PRO A 297 6.70 10.26 16.56
C PRO A 297 5.77 9.37 17.36
N ARG A 298 4.84 9.98 18.10
CA ARG A 298 3.85 9.22 18.84
C ARG A 298 3.35 8.15 17.87
N THR A 299 3.54 6.88 18.24
CA THR A 299 3.04 5.76 17.45
C THR A 299 1.60 6.06 17.09
N THR A 300 1.08 5.60 15.95
CA THR A 300 -0.33 5.83 15.63
C THR A 300 -1.24 5.35 16.77
N LYS A 301 -0.81 4.36 17.57
CA LYS A 301 -1.37 3.99 18.87
C LYS A 301 -1.42 5.17 19.85
N GLU A 302 -0.30 5.86 20.12
CA GLU A 302 -0.25 7.05 20.97
C GLU A 302 -0.99 8.27 20.38
N LEU A 303 -0.95 8.51 19.07
CA LEU A 303 -1.71 9.60 18.42
C LEU A 303 -3.22 9.35 18.45
N TYR A 304 -3.61 8.11 18.22
CA TYR A 304 -5.01 7.69 18.25
C TYR A 304 -5.53 7.64 19.69
N GLN A 305 -4.72 7.18 20.67
CA GLN A 305 -5.05 7.28 22.09
C GLN A 305 -5.18 8.73 22.57
N LEU A 306 -4.30 9.62 22.12
CA LEU A 306 -4.46 11.05 22.40
C LEU A 306 -5.71 11.64 21.75
N ARG A 307 -6.07 11.19 20.54
CA ARG A 307 -7.28 11.65 19.87
C ARG A 307 -8.53 11.17 20.59
N LEU A 308 -8.57 9.89 20.99
CA LEU A 308 -9.63 9.33 21.84
C LEU A 308 -9.74 10.05 23.19
N ALA A 309 -8.62 10.40 23.82
CA ALA A 309 -8.60 11.14 25.08
C ALA A 309 -9.10 12.59 24.92
N GLN A 310 -8.84 13.22 23.77
CA GLN A 310 -9.37 14.54 23.43
C GLN A 310 -10.90 14.49 23.21
N ASP A 311 -11.39 13.48 22.49
CA ASP A 311 -12.82 13.28 22.24
C ASP A 311 -13.61 13.01 23.54
N ALA A 312 -13.03 12.21 24.45
CA ALA A 312 -13.62 11.93 25.76
C ALA A 312 -13.68 13.20 26.66
N ALA A 313 -12.65 14.04 26.61
CA ALA A 313 -12.62 15.31 27.33
C ALA A 313 -13.64 16.34 26.79
N SER A 314 -13.89 16.34 25.47
CA SER A 314 -14.90 17.20 24.85
C SER A 314 -16.33 16.73 25.13
N ALA A 315 -16.57 15.43 25.29
CA ALA A 315 -17.89 14.89 25.64
C ALA A 315 -18.28 15.12 27.11
N GLY A 316 -17.30 15.16 28.04
CA GLY A 316 -17.54 15.42 29.46
C GLY A 316 -17.77 16.88 29.83
N SER A 317 -17.55 17.83 28.92
CA SER A 317 -17.69 19.27 29.18
C SER A 317 -19.09 19.83 28.85
N ASN A 318 -20.01 19.01 28.34
CA ASN A 318 -21.39 19.40 27.99
C ASN A 318 -22.44 18.89 29.00
N SER A 319 -21.99 18.44 30.17
CA SER A 319 -22.83 18.05 31.29
C SER A 319 -22.42 18.84 32.52
N ASP A 320 -22.79 20.11 32.55
CA ASP A 320 -23.00 20.94 33.75
C ASP A 320 -24.09 21.97 33.46
#